data_AF-A0A524GJU6-F1
#
_entry.id   AF-A0A524GJU6-F1
#
_cell.length_a   1.000
_cell.length_b   1.000
_cell.length_c   1.000
_cell.angle_alpha   90.00
_cell.angle_beta   90.00
_cell.angle_gamma   90.00
#
_symmetry.space_group_name_H-M   'P 1'
#
loop_
_entity.id
_entity.type
_entity.pdbx_description
1 polymer ?
#
loop_
_entity_poly.entity_id
_entity_poly.type
_entity_poly.pdbx_seq_one_letter_code
_entity_poly.pdbx_strand_id
1 'polypeptide(L)'
;MTSSTISAAPGSWSTTPTNPPLTPAAPAAAAPAAANRLTDPLSPAGDAAQLEVIRLGHPVLRSIADPVPEQWFGSGRLDELARGLVRTMLAEHGVGLAAPQVAEELRLFAYWLPAHNGDPAVEPTVLVNPEIRIVDPELEEDWEGCLSIPGLRGLVPR
;
A
#
# COMPACT_ATOMS: atom_id res chain seq x y z
N MET A 1 14.03 54.87 20.18
CA MET A 1 14.36 53.48 19.81
C MET A 1 14.33 52.67 21.10
N THR A 2 13.16 52.14 21.44
CA THR A 2 12.91 51.49 22.73
C THR A 2 13.38 50.05 22.68
N SER A 3 14.44 49.77 23.44
CA SER A 3 14.99 48.44 23.67
C SER A 3 14.12 47.73 24.71
N SER A 4 13.47 46.63 24.33
CA SER A 4 12.69 45.80 25.25
C SER A 4 13.39 44.45 25.40
N THR A 5 14.03 44.26 26.54
CA THR A 5 14.58 42.99 27.02
C THR A 5 13.43 42.10 27.50
N ILE A 6 13.28 40.90 26.94
CA ILE A 6 12.37 39.87 27.44
C ILE A 6 13.09 39.06 28.53
N SER A 7 12.46 39.03 29.71
CA SER A 7 12.83 38.23 30.88
C SER A 7 12.12 36.88 30.81
N ALA A 8 12.85 35.77 30.84
CA ALA A 8 12.29 34.43 30.89
C ALA A 8 12.00 34.02 32.35
N ALA A 9 10.76 33.65 32.63
CA ALA A 9 10.37 32.96 33.87
C ALA A 9 10.33 31.44 33.63
N PRO A 10 10.78 30.59 34.56
CA PRO A 10 10.73 29.14 34.40
C PRO A 10 9.31 28.62 34.65
N GLY A 11 8.63 28.20 33.58
CA GLY A 11 7.36 27.47 33.66
C GLY A 11 7.59 26.01 34.05
N SER A 12 6.98 25.58 35.15
CA SER A 12 6.87 24.18 35.56
C SER A 12 5.95 23.42 34.60
N TRP A 13 6.48 22.42 33.91
CA TRP A 13 5.71 21.52 33.05
C TRP A 13 5.37 20.27 33.88
N SER A 14 4.09 20.15 34.24
CA SER A 14 3.55 18.99 34.93
C SER A 14 3.35 17.85 33.93
N THR A 15 4.11 16.77 34.09
CA THR A 15 3.96 15.54 33.32
C THR A 15 3.02 14.58 34.04
N THR A 16 1.76 14.49 33.62
CA THR A 16 0.98 13.25 33.74
C THR A 16 -0.27 13.32 32.85
N PRO A 17 -0.33 12.60 31.74
CA PRO A 17 -1.61 12.18 31.17
C PRO A 17 -2.07 10.92 31.93
N THR A 18 -3.11 11.05 32.75
CA THR A 18 -3.80 9.89 33.33
C THR A 18 -4.68 9.26 32.26
N ASN A 19 -4.19 8.22 31.59
CA ASN A 19 -5.04 7.34 30.79
C ASN A 19 -5.74 6.34 31.73
N PRO A 20 -7.06 6.12 31.61
CA PRO A 20 -7.75 5.05 32.31
C PRO A 20 -7.32 3.67 31.77
N PRO A 21 -7.38 2.60 32.59
CA PRO A 21 -6.99 1.27 32.15
C PRO A 21 -7.95 0.74 31.08
N LEU A 22 -7.39 0.26 29.97
CA LEU A 22 -8.13 -0.45 28.93
C LEU A 22 -8.46 -1.86 29.41
N THR A 23 -9.74 -2.19 29.48
CA THR A 23 -10.24 -3.56 29.65
C THR A 23 -9.82 -4.42 28.45
N PRO A 24 -9.43 -5.69 28.63
CA PRO A 24 -9.15 -6.57 27.50
C PRO A 24 -10.44 -6.84 26.71
N ALA A 25 -10.44 -6.50 25.43
CA ALA A 25 -11.49 -6.91 24.50
C ALA A 25 -11.40 -8.43 24.29
N ALA A 26 -12.56 -9.10 24.38
CA ALA A 26 -12.72 -10.51 24.07
C ALA A 26 -12.24 -10.83 22.63
N PRO A 27 -11.77 -12.06 22.34
CA PRO A 27 -11.28 -12.41 21.02
C PRO A 27 -12.38 -12.22 19.98
N ALA A 28 -12.12 -11.38 18.98
CA ALA A 28 -12.96 -11.29 17.81
C ALA A 28 -12.98 -12.67 17.13
N ALA A 29 -14.12 -13.34 17.18
CA ALA A 29 -14.35 -14.58 16.48
C ALA A 29 -14.01 -14.39 15.00
N ALA A 30 -13.20 -15.30 14.46
CA ALA A 30 -12.84 -15.36 13.05
C ALA A 30 -14.12 -15.32 12.20
N ALA A 31 -14.27 -14.25 11.42
CA ALA A 31 -15.33 -14.16 10.42
C ALA A 31 -15.13 -15.29 9.40
N PRO A 32 -16.21 -15.99 9.02
CA PRO A 32 -16.09 -17.18 8.17
C PRO A 32 -15.53 -16.80 6.80
N ALA A 33 -14.51 -17.54 6.38
CA ALA A 33 -13.96 -17.52 5.03
C ALA A 33 -14.98 -18.03 4.02
N ALA A 34 -15.94 -17.18 3.66
CA ALA A 34 -16.73 -17.31 2.44
C ALA A 34 -16.20 -16.26 1.45
N ALA A 35 -14.98 -16.53 0.98
CA ALA A 35 -14.31 -15.78 -0.05
C ALA A 35 -15.21 -15.76 -1.30
N ASN A 36 -15.64 -14.57 -1.69
CA ASN A 36 -16.27 -14.32 -2.98
C ASN A 36 -15.17 -14.49 -4.05
N ARG A 37 -14.89 -15.76 -4.40
CA ARG A 37 -13.90 -16.12 -5.41
C ARG A 37 -14.49 -15.76 -6.76
N LEU A 38 -14.07 -14.62 -7.31
CA LEU A 38 -14.06 -14.41 -8.75
C LEU A 38 -13.40 -15.67 -9.35
N THR A 39 -14.11 -16.43 -10.16
CA THR A 39 -13.57 -17.59 -10.84
C THR A 39 -12.57 -17.10 -11.89
N ASP A 40 -11.29 -17.23 -11.55
CA ASP A 40 -10.09 -16.97 -12.37
C ASP A 40 -9.92 -15.54 -12.95
N PRO A 41 -9.76 -14.49 -12.11
CA PRO A 41 -9.78 -13.10 -12.55
C PRO A 41 -8.44 -12.54 -13.06
N LEU A 42 -7.31 -13.23 -12.91
CA LEU A 42 -5.99 -12.63 -13.14
C LEU A 42 -5.03 -13.53 -13.93
N SER A 43 -5.56 -14.41 -14.79
CA SER A 43 -4.73 -15.17 -15.73
C SER A 43 -3.94 -14.19 -16.63
N PRO A 44 -2.61 -14.36 -16.80
CA PRO A 44 -1.77 -13.50 -17.64
C PRO A 44 -2.14 -13.56 -19.14
N ALA A 45 -3.07 -14.45 -19.51
CA ALA A 45 -3.58 -14.63 -20.87
C ALA A 45 -4.73 -13.67 -21.25
N GLY A 46 -5.12 -12.73 -20.39
CA GLY A 46 -6.16 -11.74 -20.72
C GLY A 46 -5.65 -10.61 -21.64
N ASP A 47 -6.51 -10.16 -22.57
CA ASP A 47 -6.21 -9.11 -23.56
C ASP A 47 -6.05 -7.68 -22.98
N ALA A 48 -6.15 -7.50 -21.66
CA ALA A 48 -6.05 -6.18 -21.02
C ALA A 48 -4.73 -5.50 -21.37
N ALA A 49 -4.76 -4.25 -21.85
CA ALA A 49 -3.56 -3.56 -22.32
C ALA A 49 -2.48 -3.42 -21.22
N GLN A 50 -1.21 -3.50 -21.62
CA GLN A 50 -0.11 -3.11 -20.74
C GLN A 50 -0.15 -1.59 -20.52
N LEU A 51 0.06 -1.17 -19.28
CA LEU A 51 0.01 0.21 -18.84
C LEU A 51 1.42 0.81 -18.80
N GLU A 52 1.53 2.12 -19.00
CA GLU A 52 2.81 2.82 -18.92
C GLU A 52 3.19 3.08 -17.46
N VAL A 53 4.39 2.63 -17.05
CA VAL A 53 4.91 2.93 -15.71
C VAL A 53 5.58 4.30 -15.70
N ILE A 54 4.96 5.24 -14.99
CA ILE A 54 5.50 6.59 -14.80
C ILE A 54 6.72 6.58 -13.85
N ARG A 55 7.64 7.53 -14.07
CA ARG A 55 8.92 7.60 -13.37
C ARG A 55 8.96 8.73 -12.34
N LEU A 56 9.93 8.64 -11.44
CA LEU A 56 10.22 9.67 -10.44
C LEU A 56 10.22 11.07 -11.06
N GLY A 57 9.51 12.00 -10.43
CA GLY A 57 9.30 13.37 -10.92
C GLY A 57 7.86 13.63 -11.36
N HIS A 58 7.10 12.60 -11.72
CA HIS A 58 5.67 12.75 -11.98
C HIS A 58 4.90 13.06 -10.68
N PRO A 59 4.02 14.09 -10.64
CA PRO A 59 3.41 14.58 -9.40
C PRO A 59 2.53 13.55 -8.69
N VAL A 60 1.80 12.71 -9.45
CA VAL A 60 0.93 11.64 -8.91
C VAL A 60 1.67 10.69 -7.96
N LEU A 61 2.97 10.43 -8.19
CA LEU A 61 3.76 9.55 -7.31
C LEU A 61 3.99 10.13 -5.90
N ARG A 62 3.65 11.40 -5.68
CA ARG A 62 3.77 12.10 -4.39
C ARG A 62 2.42 12.52 -3.81
N SER A 63 1.33 12.23 -4.51
CA SER A 63 -0.02 12.50 -4.03
C SER A 63 -0.56 11.37 -3.15
N ILE A 64 -1.55 11.69 -2.33
CA ILE A 64 -2.34 10.67 -1.61
C ILE A 64 -3.41 10.19 -2.58
N ALA A 65 -3.39 8.90 -2.91
CA ALA A 65 -4.37 8.30 -3.80
C ALA A 65 -5.78 8.27 -3.17
N ASP A 66 -6.79 8.51 -3.99
CA ASP A 66 -8.20 8.47 -3.61
C ASP A 66 -8.71 7.03 -3.49
N PRO A 67 -9.68 6.75 -2.62
CA PRO A 67 -10.33 5.45 -2.61
C PRO A 67 -11.01 5.16 -3.95
N VAL A 68 -10.93 3.92 -4.41
CA VAL A 68 -11.73 3.41 -5.52
C VAL A 68 -13.21 3.62 -5.18
N PRO A 69 -13.97 4.33 -6.03
CA PRO A 69 -15.37 4.62 -5.77
C PRO A 69 -16.25 3.36 -5.76
N GLU A 70 -17.26 3.32 -4.89
CA GLU A 70 -18.19 2.20 -4.75
C GLU A 70 -18.84 1.76 -6.08
N GLN A 71 -19.14 2.72 -6.97
CA GLN A 71 -19.76 2.42 -8.26
C GLN A 71 -18.83 1.69 -9.26
N TRP A 72 -17.54 1.54 -8.94
CA TRP A 72 -16.61 0.79 -9.77
C TRP A 72 -16.60 -0.70 -9.43
N PHE A 73 -17.08 -1.10 -8.25
CA PHE A 73 -17.14 -2.50 -7.88
C PHE A 73 -18.18 -3.23 -8.73
N GLY A 74 -17.78 -4.37 -9.32
CA GLY A 74 -18.59 -5.09 -10.30
C GLY A 74 -18.65 -4.44 -11.69
N SER A 75 -17.91 -3.34 -11.92
CA SER A 75 -17.80 -2.71 -13.24
C SER A 75 -16.64 -3.31 -14.05
N GLY A 76 -16.76 -3.26 -15.39
CA GLY A 76 -15.66 -3.61 -16.28
C GLY A 76 -14.45 -2.68 -16.12
N ARG A 77 -14.65 -1.43 -15.69
CA ARG A 77 -13.57 -0.45 -15.52
C ARG A 77 -12.56 -0.86 -14.44
N LEU A 78 -13.04 -1.35 -13.30
CA LEU A 78 -12.16 -1.81 -12.23
C LEU A 78 -11.44 -3.10 -12.62
N ASP A 79 -12.15 -4.02 -13.30
CA ASP A 79 -11.57 -5.27 -13.80
C ASP A 79 -10.48 -5.02 -14.85
N GLU A 80 -10.71 -4.10 -15.79
CA GLU A 80 -9.72 -3.68 -16.80
C GLU A 80 -8.47 -3.09 -16.15
N LEU A 81 -8.62 -2.18 -15.18
CA LEU A 81 -7.49 -1.58 -14.47
C LEU A 81 -6.73 -2.63 -13.65
N ALA A 82 -7.42 -3.50 -12.93
CA ALA A 82 -6.81 -4.57 -12.13
C ALA A 82 -5.99 -5.54 -13.01
N ARG A 83 -6.55 -5.96 -14.15
CA ARG A 83 -5.84 -6.82 -15.12
C ARG A 83 -4.66 -6.10 -15.76
N GLY A 84 -4.82 -4.82 -16.11
CA GLY A 84 -3.74 -3.98 -16.63
C GLY A 84 -2.58 -3.87 -15.65
N LEU A 85 -2.86 -3.68 -14.35
CA LEU A 85 -1.83 -3.67 -13.31
C LEU A 85 -1.10 -5.01 -13.20
N VAL A 86 -1.83 -6.13 -13.16
CA VAL A 86 -1.19 -7.45 -13.08
C VAL A 86 -0.35 -7.75 -14.32
N ARG A 87 -0.87 -7.50 -15.52
CA ARG A 87 -0.13 -7.71 -16.76
C ARG A 87 1.15 -6.87 -16.79
N THR A 88 1.06 -5.59 -16.42
CA THR A 88 2.20 -4.66 -16.41
C THR A 88 3.22 -5.06 -15.35
N MET A 89 2.78 -5.40 -14.14
CA MET A 89 3.64 -5.89 -13.06
C MET A 89 4.47 -7.09 -13.52
N LEU A 90 3.84 -8.09 -14.13
CA LEU A 90 4.52 -9.29 -14.61
C LEU A 90 5.46 -9.00 -15.80
N ALA A 91 5.02 -8.17 -16.75
CA ALA A 91 5.81 -7.79 -17.93
C ALA A 91 7.06 -6.99 -17.57
N GLU A 92 6.98 -6.15 -16.53
CA GLU A 92 8.11 -5.37 -16.01
C GLU A 92 8.96 -6.15 -14.97
N HIS A 93 8.68 -7.45 -14.79
CA HIS A 93 9.34 -8.32 -13.80
C HIS A 93 9.29 -7.77 -12.37
N GLY A 94 8.22 -7.06 -12.01
CA GLY A 94 7.96 -6.56 -10.67
C GLY A 94 7.26 -7.59 -9.77
N VAL A 95 7.44 -7.43 -8.46
CA VAL A 95 6.67 -8.17 -7.43
C VAL A 95 5.42 -7.42 -6.96
N GLY A 96 5.32 -6.13 -7.30
CA GLY A 96 4.17 -5.29 -7.03
C GLY A 96 4.10 -4.07 -7.94
N LEU A 97 2.89 -3.58 -8.21
CA LEU A 97 2.62 -2.37 -8.99
C LEU A 97 1.35 -1.68 -8.48
N ALA A 98 1.46 -0.41 -8.09
CA ALA A 98 0.32 0.39 -7.62
C ALA A 98 -0.28 1.24 -8.76
N ALA A 99 -1.59 1.48 -8.71
CA ALA A 99 -2.30 2.34 -9.67
C ALA A 99 -1.66 3.73 -9.87
N PRO A 100 -1.15 4.41 -8.83
CA PRO A 100 -0.45 5.69 -9.03
C PRO A 100 0.77 5.57 -9.93
N GLN A 101 1.44 4.41 -9.99
CA GLN A 101 2.58 4.18 -10.87
C GLN A 101 2.23 4.03 -12.34
N VAL A 102 0.93 3.95 -12.67
CA VAL A 102 0.40 3.99 -14.04
C VAL A 102 -0.48 5.22 -14.27
N ALA A 103 -0.23 6.29 -13.50
CA ALA A 103 -0.94 7.57 -13.51
C ALA A 103 -2.42 7.52 -13.11
N GLU A 104 -2.87 6.43 -12.47
CA GLU A 104 -4.22 6.31 -11.91
C GLU A 104 -4.18 6.60 -10.40
N GLU A 105 -4.71 7.74 -9.97
CA GLU A 105 -4.62 8.24 -8.58
C GLU A 105 -5.61 7.52 -7.63
N LEU A 106 -5.60 6.19 -7.64
CA LEU A 106 -6.52 5.33 -6.88
C LEU A 106 -5.80 4.39 -5.90
N ARG A 107 -6.45 4.07 -4.78
CA ARG A 107 -5.99 3.10 -3.78
C ARG A 107 -6.20 1.67 -4.28
N LEU A 108 -5.34 1.26 -5.19
CA LEU A 108 -5.36 -0.05 -5.83
C LEU A 108 -3.93 -0.49 -6.12
N PHE A 109 -3.58 -1.73 -5.81
CA PHE A 109 -2.30 -2.30 -6.23
C PHE A 109 -2.38 -3.80 -6.49
N ALA A 110 -1.51 -4.27 -7.38
CA ALA A 110 -1.26 -5.67 -7.64
C ALA A 110 0.04 -6.11 -6.97
N TYR A 111 0.10 -7.37 -6.52
CA TYR A 111 1.31 -7.99 -6.02
C TYR A 111 1.28 -9.51 -6.22
N TRP A 112 2.45 -10.14 -6.19
CA TRP A 112 2.59 -11.60 -6.14
C TRP A 112 3.87 -11.96 -5.38
N LEU A 113 3.92 -13.16 -4.82
CA LEU A 113 5.10 -13.66 -4.10
C LEU A 113 5.35 -15.12 -4.46
N PRO A 114 6.58 -15.51 -4.84
CA PRO A 114 6.91 -16.93 -4.94
C PRO A 114 6.89 -17.59 -3.55
N ALA A 115 6.73 -18.92 -3.52
CA ALA A 115 6.87 -19.67 -2.27
C ALA A 115 8.29 -19.46 -1.70
N HIS A 116 8.39 -19.21 -0.40
CA HIS A 116 9.66 -18.89 0.25
C HIS A 116 9.67 -19.40 1.71
N ASN A 117 10.76 -20.04 2.13
CA ASN A 117 10.98 -20.49 3.52
C ASN A 117 9.81 -21.24 4.21
N GLY A 118 9.03 -21.99 3.43
CA GLY A 118 7.87 -22.74 3.95
C GLY A 118 6.55 -21.96 3.88
N ASP A 119 6.58 -20.67 3.55
CA ASP A 119 5.38 -19.90 3.23
C ASP A 119 4.89 -20.24 1.82
N PRO A 120 3.55 -20.39 1.64
CA PRO A 120 2.97 -20.67 0.34
C PRO A 120 3.14 -19.48 -0.60
N ALA A 121 3.20 -19.76 -1.90
CA ALA A 121 3.17 -18.72 -2.91
C ALA A 121 1.88 -17.90 -2.82
N VAL A 122 1.99 -16.61 -3.12
CA VAL A 122 0.86 -15.73 -3.37
C VAL A 122 0.77 -15.54 -4.88
N GLU A 123 -0.27 -16.12 -5.47
CA GLU A 123 -0.62 -15.88 -6.87
C GLU A 123 -0.90 -14.38 -7.11
N PRO A 124 -0.76 -13.88 -8.34
CA PRO A 124 -1.07 -12.49 -8.66
C PRO A 124 -2.43 -12.06 -8.08
N THR A 125 -2.36 -11.10 -7.16
CA THR A 125 -3.48 -10.66 -6.33
C THR A 125 -3.58 -9.14 -6.42
N VAL A 126 -4.81 -8.63 -6.45
CA VAL A 126 -5.10 -7.20 -6.46
C VAL A 126 -5.85 -6.83 -5.18
N LEU A 127 -5.39 -5.80 -4.49
CA LEU A 127 -6.03 -5.24 -3.30
C LEU A 127 -6.62 -3.87 -3.63
N VAL A 128 -7.91 -3.72 -3.31
CA VAL A 128 -8.69 -2.50 -3.52
C VAL A 128 -8.95 -1.83 -2.18
N ASN A 129 -8.71 -0.52 -2.08
CA ASN A 129 -8.86 0.26 -0.86
C ASN A 129 -8.23 -0.38 0.40
N PRO A 130 -6.99 -0.93 0.32
CA PRO A 130 -6.40 -1.63 1.45
C PRO A 130 -6.04 -0.65 2.59
N GLU A 131 -6.14 -1.16 3.82
CA GLU A 131 -5.62 -0.51 5.02
C GLU A 131 -4.56 -1.41 5.65
N ILE A 132 -3.45 -0.81 6.08
CA ILE A 132 -2.33 -1.52 6.70
C ILE A 132 -2.37 -1.26 8.20
N ARG A 133 -2.23 -2.33 9.00
CA ARG A 133 -2.06 -2.26 10.45
C ARG A 133 -0.78 -2.97 10.83
N ILE A 134 0.09 -2.30 11.57
CA ILE A 134 1.31 -2.87 12.12
C ILE A 134 0.91 -3.89 13.21
N VAL A 135 1.38 -5.12 13.05
CA VAL A 135 1.13 -6.22 14.01
C VAL A 135 2.33 -6.47 14.90
N ASP A 136 3.53 -6.14 14.43
CA ASP A 136 4.81 -6.23 15.11
C ASP A 136 5.64 -4.99 14.78
N PRO A 137 6.19 -4.25 15.76
CA PRO A 137 7.02 -3.07 15.52
C PRO A 137 8.51 -3.39 15.27
N GLU A 138 8.93 -4.66 15.32
CA GLU A 138 10.30 -5.04 14.94
C GLU A 138 10.58 -4.68 13.48
N LEU A 139 11.76 -4.14 13.21
CA LEU A 139 12.16 -3.67 11.89
C LEU A 139 13.18 -4.62 11.27
N GLU A 140 12.95 -4.98 10.01
CA GLU A 140 13.91 -5.71 9.19
C GLU A 140 14.36 -4.85 8.01
N GLU A 141 15.66 -4.91 7.68
CA GLU A 141 16.24 -4.14 6.57
C GLU A 141 16.55 -5.06 5.39
N ASP A 142 16.09 -4.69 4.19
CA ASP A 142 16.46 -5.35 2.94
C ASP A 142 16.58 -4.37 1.77
N TRP A 143 17.22 -4.82 0.69
CA TRP A 143 17.47 -4.06 -0.53
C TRP A 143 16.24 -4.04 -1.45
N GLU A 144 15.49 -2.96 -1.39
CA GLU A 144 14.32 -2.74 -2.24
C GLU A 144 14.68 -1.99 -3.54
N GLY A 145 13.89 -2.23 -4.57
CA GLY A 145 13.89 -1.47 -5.82
C GLY A 145 12.46 -1.02 -6.17
N CYS A 146 12.33 -0.10 -7.13
CA CYS A 146 11.03 0.41 -7.54
C CYS A 146 10.96 0.54 -9.06
N LEU A 147 9.86 0.07 -9.67
CA LEU A 147 9.63 0.21 -11.11
C LEU A 147 9.63 1.69 -11.54
N SER A 148 9.24 2.62 -10.67
CA SER A 148 9.28 4.07 -10.99
C SER A 148 10.67 4.71 -10.85
N ILE A 149 11.68 3.97 -10.36
CA ILE A 149 13.08 4.43 -10.18
C ILE A 149 14.05 3.38 -10.74
N PRO A 150 14.11 3.18 -12.07
CA PRO A 150 14.89 2.10 -12.66
C PRO A 150 16.39 2.24 -12.38
N GLY A 151 17.05 1.10 -12.13
CA GLY A 151 18.50 1.02 -11.94
C GLY A 151 19.01 1.41 -10.55
N LEU A 152 18.13 1.84 -9.64
CA LEU A 152 18.48 2.17 -8.27
C LEU A 152 17.84 1.20 -7.27
N ARG A 153 18.59 0.90 -6.21
CA ARG A 153 18.14 0.16 -5.03
C ARG A 153 18.57 0.88 -3.76
N GLY A 154 17.82 0.69 -2.70
CA GLY A 154 18.15 1.22 -1.37
C GLY A 154 17.88 0.17 -0.30
N LEU A 155 18.65 0.22 0.79
CA LEU A 155 18.35 -0.54 2.00
C LEU A 155 17.19 0.17 2.72
N VAL A 156 16.07 -0.53 2.93
CA VAL A 156 14.84 0.04 3.49
C VAL A 156 14.44 -0.76 4.73
N PRO A 157 14.30 -0.12 5.91
CA PRO A 157 13.69 -0.75 7.07
C PRO A 157 12.16 -0.83 6.89
N ARG A 158 11.58 -2.00 7.14
CA ARG A 158 10.13 -2.25 7.11
C ARG A 158 9.62 -2.74 8.43
#